data_AF-A0A8H4S316-F1
#
_entry.id   AF-A0A8H4S316-F1
#
_cell.length_a   1.000
_cell.length_b   1.000
_cell.length_c   1.000
_cell.angle_alpha   90.00
_cell.angle_beta   90.00
_cell.angle_gamma   90.00
#
_symmetry.space_group_name_H-M   'P 1'
#
loop_
_entity.id
_entity.type
_entity.pdbx_description
1 polymer ?
#
loop_
_entity_poly.entity_id
_entity_poly.type
_entity_poly.pdbx_seq_one_letter_code
_entity_poly.pdbx_strand_id
1 'polypeptide(L)'
;MALSAPSTDRRPNLPHLHSGHRLATRKCTERPNPPPPGEGQRKPALVSIALSGGAPLHVVFQSATESGTIPDNENWVRRKRNTVLRFGVSSWAMRQKTVSGLAAGASADDVEAAFVSKYAIPSATGGSVADEYAIHGGAYPIRVRGVDGIIGVVVVSGLKQEDDHQVVAETIQAFVAQQAK
;
A
#
# COMPACT_ATOMS: atom_id res chain seq x y z
N MET A 1 -14.01 -64.86 29.58
CA MET A 1 -14.63 -64.38 30.83
C MET A 1 -13.93 -63.10 31.26
N ALA A 2 -14.69 -62.12 31.75
CA ALA A 2 -14.33 -60.73 32.00
C ALA A 2 -13.15 -60.52 32.97
N LEU A 3 -12.48 -59.36 32.93
CA LEU A 3 -12.66 -58.28 33.92
C LEU A 3 -11.74 -57.06 33.69
N SER A 4 -12.25 -55.91 34.17
CA SER A 4 -11.79 -54.51 34.10
C SER A 4 -10.41 -54.17 34.71
N ALA A 5 -9.95 -52.97 34.34
CA ALA A 5 -8.72 -52.21 34.65
C ALA A 5 -8.49 -51.86 36.16
N PRO A 6 -7.37 -51.20 36.58
CA PRO A 6 -7.21 -49.74 36.35
C PRO A 6 -5.77 -49.16 36.19
N SER A 7 -5.74 -48.05 35.44
CA SER A 7 -4.90 -46.83 35.48
C SER A 7 -3.90 -46.62 36.64
N THR A 8 -2.66 -46.23 36.28
CA THR A 8 -1.95 -45.05 36.85
C THR A 8 -0.82 -44.61 35.90
N ASP A 9 -0.99 -43.51 35.16
CA ASP A 9 0.14 -42.77 34.57
C ASP A 9 0.18 -41.36 35.16
N ARG A 10 1.30 -41.03 35.81
CA ARG A 10 1.56 -39.75 36.45
C ARG A 10 2.03 -38.76 35.39
N ARG A 11 1.35 -37.62 35.26
CA ARG A 11 1.96 -36.42 34.67
C ARG A 11 1.87 -35.25 35.66
N PRO A 12 2.94 -34.44 35.76
CA PRO A 12 3.07 -33.43 36.80
C PRO A 12 2.23 -32.19 36.50
N ASN A 13 1.85 -31.53 37.59
CA ASN A 13 1.06 -30.32 37.69
C ASN A 13 1.85 -29.11 37.15
N LEU A 14 1.32 -28.40 36.15
CA LEU A 14 1.84 -27.10 35.68
C LEU A 14 0.83 -26.01 36.08
N PRO A 15 1.25 -24.95 36.80
CA PRO A 15 0.33 -23.94 37.31
C PRO A 15 -0.25 -23.06 36.20
N HIS A 16 -1.53 -22.73 36.38
CA HIS A 16 -2.34 -21.85 35.57
C HIS A 16 -1.67 -20.50 35.26
N LEU A 17 -1.49 -20.20 33.97
CA LEU A 17 -1.35 -18.82 33.50
C LEU A 17 -2.67 -18.37 32.87
N HIS A 18 -3.59 -17.89 33.70
CA HIS A 18 -4.70 -17.07 33.24
C HIS A 18 -4.18 -15.66 32.99
N SER A 19 -3.87 -15.33 31.74
CA SER A 19 -3.94 -13.95 31.26
C SER A 19 -4.74 -13.95 29.97
N GLY A 20 -6.03 -13.63 30.10
CA GLY A 20 -6.97 -13.54 28.99
C GLY A 20 -6.63 -12.38 28.05
N HIS A 21 -5.70 -12.59 27.13
CA HIS A 21 -5.79 -11.92 25.84
C HIS A 21 -6.82 -12.69 25.02
N ARG A 22 -8.08 -12.26 25.14
CA ARG A 22 -9.14 -12.69 24.25
C ARG A 22 -8.79 -12.14 22.87
N LEU A 23 -7.98 -12.90 22.11
CA LEU A 23 -7.78 -12.64 20.69
C LEU A 23 -9.19 -12.67 20.11
N ALA A 24 -9.72 -11.50 19.76
CA ALA A 24 -11.04 -11.41 19.15
C ALA A 24 -10.90 -11.95 17.72
N THR A 25 -10.81 -13.26 17.57
CA THR A 25 -11.09 -13.94 16.32
C THR A 25 -12.60 -13.85 16.13
N ARG A 26 -13.09 -12.65 15.77
CA ARG A 26 -14.42 -12.55 15.19
C ARG A 26 -14.38 -13.43 13.97
N LYS A 27 -15.17 -14.50 14.00
CA LYS A 27 -15.46 -15.34 12.84
C LYS A 27 -15.70 -14.39 11.67
N CYS A 28 -14.95 -14.56 10.58
CA CYS A 28 -15.12 -13.79 9.36
C CYS A 28 -16.47 -14.18 8.73
N THR A 29 -17.57 -13.84 9.40
CA THR A 29 -18.89 -13.82 8.79
C THR A 29 -18.86 -12.59 7.91
N GLU A 30 -18.99 -12.82 6.60
CA GLU A 30 -19.21 -11.84 5.55
C GLU A 30 -19.89 -10.59 6.12
N ARG A 31 -19.08 -9.56 6.42
CA ARG A 31 -19.68 -8.26 6.73
C ARG A 31 -20.34 -7.83 5.42
N PRO A 32 -21.64 -7.51 5.41
CA PRO A 32 -22.26 -6.93 4.24
C PRO A 32 -21.40 -5.74 3.82
N ASN A 33 -21.12 -5.63 2.51
CA ASN A 33 -20.36 -4.51 1.99
C ASN A 33 -20.94 -3.23 2.58
N PRO A 34 -20.11 -2.36 3.20
CA PRO A 34 -20.61 -1.12 3.73
C PRO A 34 -21.30 -0.36 2.58
N PRO A 35 -22.41 0.34 2.87
CA PRO A 35 -23.10 1.13 1.86
C PRO A 35 -22.10 2.10 1.20
N PRO A 36 -22.30 2.43 -0.10
CA PRO A 36 -21.44 3.39 -0.78
C PRO A 36 -21.42 4.69 0.04
N PRO A 37 -20.24 5.32 0.19
CA PRO A 37 -20.13 6.45 1.09
C PRO A 37 -21.03 7.60 0.64
N GLY A 38 -21.88 8.08 1.55
CA GLY A 38 -22.69 9.28 1.33
C GLY A 38 -21.82 10.54 1.24
N GLU A 39 -22.37 11.64 0.71
CA GLU A 39 -21.66 12.94 0.73
C GLU A 39 -21.25 13.29 2.16
N GLY A 40 -19.94 13.54 2.37
CA GLY A 40 -19.35 13.80 3.68
C GLY A 40 -18.76 12.59 4.42
N GLN A 41 -18.91 11.36 3.89
CA GLN A 41 -18.29 10.18 4.50
C GLN A 41 -16.81 10.03 4.07
N ARG A 42 -15.93 9.86 5.05
CA ARG A 42 -14.50 9.60 4.82
C ARG A 42 -14.32 8.28 4.06
N LYS A 43 -13.47 8.29 3.04
CA LYS A 43 -13.14 7.11 2.24
C LYS A 43 -11.93 6.39 2.84
N PRO A 44 -11.92 5.04 2.84
CA PRO A 44 -10.78 4.27 3.33
C PRO A 44 -9.58 4.42 2.41
N ALA A 45 -8.43 4.74 3.01
CA ALA A 45 -7.14 4.76 2.34
C ALA A 45 -6.09 4.09 3.22
N LEU A 46 -5.07 3.54 2.58
CA LEU A 46 -3.87 3.02 3.20
C LEU A 46 -2.75 4.04 3.02
N VAL A 47 -2.13 4.44 4.13
CA VAL A 47 -0.93 5.28 4.15
C VAL A 47 0.25 4.39 4.51
N SER A 48 1.31 4.41 3.72
CA SER A 48 2.53 3.64 3.97
C SER A 48 3.77 4.49 3.73
N ILE A 49 4.77 4.37 4.60
CA ILE A 49 6.08 5.02 4.46
C ILE A 49 7.15 3.94 4.51
N ALA A 50 8.01 3.90 3.50
CA ALA A 50 9.10 2.94 3.39
C ALA A 50 10.42 3.62 3.05
N LEU A 51 11.52 3.07 3.54
CA LEU A 51 12.88 3.51 3.21
C LEU A 51 13.28 3.01 1.82
N SER A 52 14.20 3.71 1.14
CA SER A 52 14.68 3.32 -0.19
C SER A 52 15.76 2.23 -0.18
N GLY A 53 16.36 1.96 0.98
CA GLY A 53 17.42 0.96 1.17
C GLY A 53 16.93 -0.35 1.80
N GLY A 54 17.55 -1.46 1.40
CA GLY A 54 17.34 -2.79 1.97
C GLY A 54 16.58 -3.76 1.06
N ALA A 55 16.85 -5.06 1.25
CA ALA A 55 16.10 -6.16 0.65
C ALA A 55 15.83 -7.21 1.74
N PRO A 56 14.59 -7.33 2.27
CA PRO A 56 13.38 -6.59 1.87
C PRO A 56 13.39 -5.11 2.29
N LEU A 57 12.55 -4.30 1.64
CA LEU A 57 12.35 -2.89 2.00
C LEU A 57 11.75 -2.77 3.40
N HIS A 58 12.22 -1.79 4.17
CA HIS A 58 11.71 -1.54 5.51
C HIS A 58 10.56 -0.51 5.48
N VAL A 59 9.35 -0.95 5.82
CA VAL A 59 8.19 -0.10 6.07
C VAL A 59 8.27 0.44 7.48
N VAL A 60 8.40 1.76 7.62
CA VAL A 60 8.54 2.44 8.93
C VAL A 60 7.20 2.94 9.48
N PHE A 61 6.19 3.06 8.63
CA PHE A 61 4.84 3.42 9.03
C PHE A 61 3.82 2.81 8.09
N GLN A 62 2.72 2.30 8.65
CA GLN A 62 1.58 1.85 7.86
C GLN A 62 0.28 2.02 8.66
N SER A 63 -0.75 2.60 8.04
CA SER A 63 -2.04 2.83 8.69
C SER A 63 -3.18 2.87 7.69
N ALA A 64 -4.30 2.22 8.04
CA ALA A 64 -5.58 2.39 7.36
C ALA A 64 -6.34 3.56 8.00
N THR A 65 -6.87 4.46 7.17
CA THR A 65 -7.56 5.67 7.66
C THR A 65 -8.98 5.41 8.13
N GLU A 66 -9.67 4.45 7.51
CA GLU A 66 -11.06 4.10 7.80
C GLU A 66 -11.29 2.59 7.63
N SER A 67 -12.43 2.09 8.11
CA SER A 67 -12.86 0.73 7.82
C SER A 67 -13.18 0.57 6.33
N GLY A 68 -12.62 -0.46 5.69
CA GLY A 68 -12.85 -0.76 4.28
C GLY A 68 -11.57 -1.02 3.48
N THR A 69 -10.39 -0.77 4.06
CA THR A 69 -9.12 -1.19 3.48
C THR A 69 -9.03 -2.72 3.45
N ILE A 70 -8.86 -3.27 2.26
CA ILE A 70 -8.65 -4.70 1.97
C ILE A 70 -7.17 -5.00 1.63
N PRO A 71 -6.72 -6.28 1.67
CA PRO A 71 -5.35 -6.65 1.37
C PRO A 71 -4.82 -6.20 0.00
N ASP A 72 -5.68 -6.07 -1.02
CA ASP A 72 -5.25 -5.62 -2.35
C ASP A 72 -4.68 -4.19 -2.36
N ASN A 73 -5.04 -3.35 -1.39
CA ASN A 73 -4.43 -2.02 -1.25
C ASN A 73 -2.91 -2.10 -1.08
N GLU A 74 -2.40 -3.17 -0.47
CA GLU A 74 -0.96 -3.41 -0.33
C GLU A 74 -0.28 -3.62 -1.69
N ASN A 75 -0.96 -4.28 -2.64
CA ASN A 75 -0.46 -4.45 -4.00
C ASN A 75 -0.32 -3.10 -4.70
N TRP A 76 -1.33 -2.23 -4.56
CA TRP A 76 -1.27 -0.87 -5.08
C TRP A 76 -0.16 -0.04 -4.42
N VAL A 77 -0.01 -0.14 -3.10
CA VAL A 77 1.09 0.51 -2.36
C VAL A 77 2.43 0.05 -2.89
N ARG A 78 2.65 -1.26 -3.04
CA ARG A 78 3.88 -1.85 -3.58
C ARG A 78 4.17 -1.33 -4.99
N ARG A 79 3.20 -1.40 -5.91
CA ARG A 79 3.36 -1.00 -7.30
C ARG A 79 3.66 0.49 -7.46
N LYS A 80 2.92 1.35 -6.74
CA LYS A 80 3.18 2.81 -6.74
C LYS A 80 4.54 3.14 -6.11
N ARG A 81 4.92 2.47 -5.01
CA ARG A 81 6.23 2.62 -4.37
C ARG A 81 7.37 2.28 -5.32
N ASN A 82 7.27 1.13 -6.00
CA ASN A 82 8.31 0.66 -6.93
C ASN A 82 8.55 1.65 -8.07
N THR A 83 7.50 2.30 -8.57
CA THR A 83 7.62 3.39 -9.55
C THR A 83 8.47 4.53 -9.00
N VAL A 84 8.16 5.02 -7.79
CA VAL A 84 8.94 6.12 -7.19
C VAL A 84 10.38 5.70 -6.91
N LEU A 85 10.60 4.49 -6.41
CA LEU A 85 11.93 3.96 -6.13
C LEU A 85 12.79 3.84 -7.40
N ARG A 86 12.21 3.41 -8.51
CA ARG A 86 12.91 3.25 -9.78
C ARG A 86 13.18 4.57 -10.49
N PHE A 87 12.20 5.48 -10.52
CA PHE A 87 12.26 6.68 -11.37
C PHE A 87 12.58 7.96 -10.61
N GLY A 88 12.58 7.94 -9.28
CA GLY A 88 12.89 9.09 -8.43
C GLY A 88 11.84 10.21 -8.44
N VAL A 89 10.77 10.08 -9.20
CA VAL A 89 9.68 11.06 -9.29
C VAL A 89 8.39 10.47 -8.73
N SER A 90 7.41 11.32 -8.42
CA SER A 90 6.10 10.82 -7.99
C SER A 90 5.47 9.94 -9.07
N SER A 91 4.69 8.96 -8.64
CA SER A 91 3.90 8.10 -9.53
C SER A 91 3.04 8.92 -10.49
N TRP A 92 2.42 9.99 -10.00
CA TRP A 92 1.65 10.94 -10.81
C TRP A 92 2.49 11.66 -11.87
N ALA A 93 3.68 12.15 -11.51
CA ALA A 93 4.57 12.79 -12.48
C ALA A 93 5.00 11.82 -13.58
N MET A 94 5.20 10.54 -13.24
CA MET A 94 5.49 9.49 -14.21
C MET A 94 4.31 9.25 -15.17
N ARG A 95 3.08 9.29 -14.68
CA ARG A 95 1.88 9.25 -15.54
C ARG A 95 1.81 10.44 -16.47
N GLN A 96 1.97 11.66 -15.95
CA GLN A 96 1.92 12.88 -16.77
C GLN A 96 3.00 12.87 -17.87
N LYS A 97 4.21 12.41 -17.56
CA LYS A 97 5.29 12.22 -18.54
C LYS A 97 4.98 11.14 -19.59
N THR A 98 4.16 10.16 -19.26
CA THR A 98 3.71 9.13 -20.20
C THR A 98 2.61 9.68 -21.09
N VAL A 99 1.59 10.31 -20.50
CA VAL A 99 0.47 10.97 -21.19
C VAL A 99 0.97 12.05 -22.16
N SER A 100 1.97 12.84 -21.78
CA SER A 100 2.52 13.89 -22.65
C SER A 100 3.18 13.37 -23.92
N GLY A 101 3.49 12.07 -23.98
CA GLY A 101 4.05 11.41 -25.16
C GLY A 101 2.99 10.75 -26.05
N LEU A 102 1.71 10.86 -25.71
CA LEU A 102 0.61 10.23 -26.42
C LEU A 102 -0.26 11.27 -27.13
N ALA A 103 -1.07 10.79 -28.07
CA ALA A 103 -2.08 11.62 -28.73
C ALA A 103 -3.15 12.07 -27.72
N ALA A 104 -3.77 13.22 -27.98
CA ALA A 104 -4.88 13.71 -27.19
C ALA A 104 -6.02 12.68 -27.15
N GLY A 105 -6.59 12.45 -25.96
CA GLY A 105 -7.68 11.48 -25.78
C GLY A 105 -7.26 10.02 -25.60
N ALA A 106 -5.96 9.74 -25.40
CA ALA A 106 -5.49 8.40 -25.04
C ALA A 106 -6.24 7.84 -23.82
N SER A 107 -6.63 6.57 -23.91
CA SER A 107 -7.33 5.85 -22.85
C SER A 107 -6.40 5.50 -21.68
N ALA A 108 -6.97 5.05 -20.56
CA ALA A 108 -6.16 4.56 -19.44
C ALA A 108 -5.27 3.38 -19.84
N ASP A 109 -5.79 2.47 -20.67
CA ASP A 109 -5.07 1.29 -21.15
C ASP A 109 -3.91 1.68 -22.08
N ASP A 110 -4.12 2.68 -22.95
CA ASP A 110 -3.06 3.22 -23.81
C ASP A 110 -1.90 3.78 -22.98
N VAL A 111 -2.22 4.45 -21.86
CA VAL A 111 -1.20 5.01 -20.96
C VAL A 111 -0.40 3.91 -20.27
N GLU A 112 -1.04 2.84 -19.80
CA GLU A 112 -0.36 1.71 -19.17
C GLU A 112 0.52 0.95 -20.19
N ALA A 113 0.00 0.65 -21.37
CA ALA A 113 0.75 -0.01 -22.43
C ALA A 113 1.95 0.83 -22.90
N ALA A 114 1.77 2.15 -23.03
CA ALA A 114 2.85 3.07 -23.38
C ALA A 114 3.93 3.13 -22.30
N PHE A 115 3.54 3.10 -21.01
CA PHE A 115 4.49 3.04 -19.91
C PHE A 115 5.31 1.75 -19.94
N VAL A 116 4.64 0.61 -20.13
CA VAL A 116 5.31 -0.70 -20.21
C VAL A 116 6.31 -0.74 -21.37
N SER A 117 5.86 -0.36 -22.56
CA SER A 117 6.69 -0.36 -23.77
C SER A 117 7.87 0.61 -23.66
N LYS A 118 7.61 1.86 -23.27
CA LYS A 118 8.63 2.93 -23.23
C LYS A 118 9.74 2.68 -22.21
N TYR A 119 9.43 2.04 -21.09
CA TYR A 119 10.39 1.82 -20.01
C TYR A 119 10.82 0.35 -19.86
N ALA A 120 10.48 -0.50 -20.82
CA ALA A 120 10.77 -1.94 -20.82
C ALA A 120 10.39 -2.58 -19.47
N ILE A 121 9.15 -2.36 -19.04
CA ILE A 121 8.65 -2.90 -17.78
C ILE A 121 8.20 -4.35 -18.01
N PRO A 122 8.58 -5.29 -17.13
CA PRO A 122 8.01 -6.64 -17.19
C PRO A 122 6.49 -6.62 -17.05
N SER A 123 5.83 -7.36 -17.93
CA SER A 123 4.38 -7.51 -17.97
C SER A 123 4.04 -8.95 -18.35
N ALA A 124 3.40 -9.67 -17.44
CA ALA A 124 2.88 -11.01 -17.71
C ALA A 124 1.70 -11.00 -18.68
N THR A 125 1.07 -9.84 -18.90
CA THR A 125 -0.13 -9.64 -19.74
C THR A 125 0.20 -9.13 -21.13
N GLY A 126 1.34 -9.54 -21.69
CA GLY A 126 1.70 -9.24 -23.08
C GLY A 126 2.04 -7.76 -23.34
N GLY A 127 2.43 -7.01 -22.30
CA GLY A 127 2.82 -5.61 -22.43
C GLY A 127 1.74 -4.60 -22.07
N SER A 128 0.53 -5.04 -21.72
CA SER A 128 -0.60 -4.14 -21.46
C SER A 128 -0.56 -3.50 -20.08
N VAL A 129 -0.14 -4.24 -19.05
CA VAL A 129 -0.12 -3.76 -17.66
C VAL A 129 1.18 -4.19 -16.97
N ALA A 130 1.81 -3.25 -16.27
CA ALA A 130 2.98 -3.54 -15.47
C ALA A 130 2.63 -4.32 -14.20
N ASP A 131 3.32 -5.44 -13.97
CA ASP A 131 3.04 -6.33 -12.83
C ASP A 131 3.41 -5.66 -11.50
N GLU A 132 4.65 -5.16 -11.43
CA GLU A 132 5.26 -4.64 -10.19
C GLU A 132 5.32 -3.11 -10.14
N TYR A 133 4.74 -2.42 -11.11
CA TYR A 133 4.75 -0.96 -11.20
C TYR A 133 3.35 -0.42 -11.46
N ALA A 134 3.09 0.77 -10.94
CA ALA A 134 1.88 1.54 -11.21
C ALA A 134 2.22 3.02 -11.26
N ILE A 135 1.71 3.71 -12.28
CA ILE A 135 1.86 5.16 -12.46
C ILE A 135 0.61 5.92 -11.99
N HIS A 136 -0.31 5.26 -11.29
CA HIS A 136 -1.43 5.92 -10.63
C HIS A 136 -0.95 6.80 -9.46
N GLY A 137 -1.60 7.95 -9.29
CA GLY A 137 -1.28 8.90 -8.23
C GLY A 137 -1.34 8.30 -6.81
N GLY A 138 -0.55 8.88 -5.91
CA GLY A 138 -0.53 8.51 -4.49
C GLY A 138 0.84 8.20 -3.91
N ALA A 139 1.85 7.88 -4.72
CA ALA A 139 3.23 7.71 -4.23
C ALA A 139 4.10 8.94 -4.51
N TYR A 140 4.82 9.40 -3.48
CA TYR A 140 5.65 10.59 -3.50
C TYR A 140 7.03 10.33 -2.85
N PRO A 141 8.13 10.79 -3.48
CA PRO A 141 9.48 10.58 -2.96
C PRO A 141 9.81 11.47 -1.75
N ILE A 142 10.51 10.90 -0.77
CA ILE A 142 11.07 11.62 0.37
C ILE A 142 12.54 11.94 0.08
N ARG A 143 12.90 13.22 0.21
CA ARG A 143 14.24 13.75 -0.06
C ARG A 143 14.76 14.52 1.14
N VAL A 144 16.08 14.51 1.30
CA VAL A 144 16.78 15.30 2.32
C VAL A 144 17.72 16.27 1.63
N ARG A 145 17.77 17.51 2.12
CA ARG A 145 18.67 18.53 1.58
C ARG A 145 20.12 18.08 1.73
N GLY A 146 20.90 18.16 0.65
CA GLY A 146 22.30 17.75 0.63
C GLY A 146 22.53 16.25 0.53
N VAL A 147 21.48 15.44 0.37
CA VAL A 147 21.59 14.01 0.07
C VAL A 147 21.15 13.78 -1.37
N ASP A 148 22.02 13.13 -2.15
CA ASP A 148 21.69 12.75 -3.51
C ASP A 148 20.70 11.59 -3.52
N GLY A 149 19.64 11.73 -4.33
CA GLY A 149 18.61 10.72 -4.48
C GLY A 149 17.48 10.80 -3.44
N ILE A 150 16.72 9.71 -3.35
CA ILE A 150 15.57 9.58 -2.47
C ILE A 150 15.92 8.66 -1.30
N ILE A 151 15.48 9.01 -0.09
CA ILE A 151 15.73 8.21 1.12
C ILE A 151 14.55 7.31 1.48
N GLY A 152 13.40 7.55 0.85
CA GLY A 152 12.17 6.82 1.12
C GLY A 152 11.04 7.29 0.23
N VAL A 153 9.88 6.69 0.45
CA VAL A 153 8.64 6.94 -0.29
C VAL A 153 7.49 6.94 0.68
N VAL A 154 6.59 7.91 0.53
CA VAL A 154 5.26 7.89 1.15
C VAL A 154 4.23 7.54 0.08
N VAL A 155 3.29 6.67 0.43
CA VAL A 155 2.23 6.21 -0.46
C VAL A 155 0.89 6.36 0.21
N VAL A 156 -0.07 6.93 -0.52
CA VAL A 156 -1.50 6.92 -0.23
C VAL A 156 -2.19 6.08 -1.30
N SER A 157 -3.07 5.18 -0.88
CA SER A 157 -3.81 4.32 -1.79
C SER A 157 -5.20 3.99 -1.28
N GLY A 158 -6.22 4.20 -2.11
CA GLY A 158 -7.61 3.83 -1.82
C GLY A 158 -8.62 4.91 -2.23
N LEU A 159 -8.15 6.09 -2.64
CA LEU A 159 -8.99 7.15 -3.20
C LEU A 159 -8.94 7.11 -4.74
N LYS A 160 -9.55 8.12 -5.39
CA LYS A 160 -9.28 8.37 -6.80
C LYS A 160 -7.81 8.76 -6.94
N GLN A 161 -7.16 8.40 -8.04
CA GLN A 161 -5.72 8.62 -8.21
C GLN A 161 -5.31 10.10 -8.08
N GLU A 162 -6.17 11.02 -8.50
CA GLU A 162 -5.98 12.46 -8.38
C GLU A 162 -6.02 12.87 -6.90
N ASP A 163 -7.00 12.38 -6.15
CA ASP A 163 -7.18 12.62 -4.71
C ASP A 163 -6.00 12.02 -3.92
N ASP A 164 -5.61 10.77 -4.22
CA ASP A 164 -4.44 10.10 -3.63
C ASP A 164 -3.18 10.96 -3.82
N HIS A 165 -2.97 11.52 -5.02
CA HIS A 165 -1.83 12.40 -5.30
C HIS A 165 -1.93 13.74 -4.57
N GLN A 166 -3.10 14.36 -4.57
CA GLN A 166 -3.31 15.66 -3.96
C GLN A 166 -3.06 15.61 -2.45
N VAL A 167 -3.64 14.62 -1.76
CA VAL A 167 -3.46 14.43 -0.30
C VAL A 167 -1.98 14.34 0.06
N VAL A 168 -1.20 13.51 -0.64
CA VAL A 168 0.21 13.32 -0.31
C VAL A 168 1.05 14.56 -0.64
N ALA A 169 0.80 15.20 -1.79
CA ALA A 169 1.56 16.37 -2.22
C ALA A 169 1.34 17.57 -1.29
N GLU A 170 0.08 17.87 -0.97
CA GLU A 170 -0.29 18.98 -0.08
C GLU A 170 0.22 18.75 1.33
N THR A 171 0.12 17.52 1.85
CA THR A 171 0.60 17.17 3.19
C THR A 171 2.11 17.38 3.31
N ILE A 172 2.90 16.90 2.34
CA ILE A 172 4.35 17.10 2.34
C ILE A 172 4.69 18.57 2.25
N GLN A 173 4.04 19.31 1.36
CA GLN A 173 4.28 20.75 1.19
C GLN A 173 3.99 21.52 2.48
N ALA A 174 2.85 21.26 3.12
CA ALA A 174 2.47 21.87 4.39
C ALA A 174 3.46 21.52 5.50
N PHE A 175 3.87 20.25 5.61
CA PHE A 175 4.84 19.81 6.60
C PHE A 175 6.19 20.50 6.42
N VAL A 176 6.72 20.54 5.21
CA VAL A 176 8.00 21.22 4.90
C VAL A 176 7.91 22.72 5.20
N ALA A 177 6.78 23.37 4.88
CA ALA A 177 6.57 24.79 5.19
C ALA A 177 6.52 25.07 6.70
N GLN A 178 6.05 24.12 7.52
CA GLN A 178 6.07 24.24 8.98
C GLN A 178 7.49 24.09 9.56
N GLN A 179 8.32 23.21 8.98
CA GLN A 179 9.70 23.00 9.42
C GLN A 179 10.67 24.10 8.99
N ALA A 180 10.26 24.97 8.05
CA ALA A 180 11.05 26.12 7.59
C ALA A 180 10.85 27.38 8.47
N LYS A 181 9.97 27.31 9.48
CA LYS A 181 9.75 28.35 10.49
C LYS A 181 10.62 28.09 11.71
#